data_AF-A0A3P5ZPK6-F1
#
_entry.id   AF-A0A3P5ZPK6-F1
#
_cell.length_a   1.000
_cell.length_b   1.000
_cell.length_c   1.000
_cell.angle_alpha   90.00
_cell.angle_beta   90.00
_cell.angle_gamma   90.00
#
_symmetry.space_group_name_H-M   'P 1'
#
loop_
_entity.id
_entity.type
_entity.pdbx_description
1 polymer ?
#
loop_
_entity_poly.entity_id
_entity_poly.type
_entity_poly.pdbx_seq_one_letter_code
_entity_poly.pdbx_strand_id
1 'polypeptide(L)'
;MTGSDALLKRKSVVRITTGCQALDDLLGAITEASGGFRSGKTQLSHTLCVTTQVGFFPKVLLPKNMKGGNGKVAYIDTEGTLYP
;
A
#
# COMPACT_ATOMS: atom_id res chain seq x y z
N MET A 1 -0.02 3.83 28.89
CA MET A 1 -0.57 3.10 27.72
C MET A 1 -0.57 1.63 28.09
N THR A 2 -1.75 1.07 28.28
CA THR A 2 -1.95 -0.37 28.52
C THR A 2 -1.98 -1.13 27.18
N GLY A 3 -1.92 -2.46 27.22
CA GLY A 3 -2.07 -3.29 26.02
C GLY A 3 -3.41 -3.06 25.29
N SER A 4 -4.49 -2.83 26.06
CA SER A 4 -5.82 -2.50 25.54
C SER A 4 -5.83 -1.16 24.80
N ASP A 5 -5.16 -0.14 25.36
CA ASP A 5 -5.03 1.18 24.71
C ASP A 5 -4.28 1.07 23.38
N ALA A 6 -3.21 0.27 23.34
CA ALA A 6 -2.44 0.03 22.13
C ALA A 6 -3.24 -0.73 21.05
N LEU A 7 -4.06 -1.71 21.45
CA LEU A 7 -4.94 -2.44 20.53
C LEU A 7 -6.01 -1.52 19.93
N LEU A 8 -6.62 -0.65 20.75
CA LEU A 8 -7.58 0.34 20.26
C LEU A 8 -6.93 1.31 19.28
N LYS A 9 -5.71 1.79 19.57
CA LYS A 9 -4.95 2.65 18.67
C LYS A 9 -4.58 1.98 17.35
N ARG A 10 -4.33 0.66 17.34
CA ARG A 10 -4.04 -0.08 16.09
C ARG A 10 -5.22 -0.12 15.12
N LYS A 11 -6.47 0.07 15.60
CA LYS A 11 -7.65 0.12 14.72
C LYS A 11 -7.64 1.31 13.77
N SER A 12 -6.92 2.39 14.09
CA SER A 12 -6.79 3.57 13.24
C SER A 12 -5.62 3.51 12.26
N VAL A 13 -4.88 2.40 12.20
CA VAL A 13 -3.77 2.24 11.26
C VAL A 13 -4.35 2.12 9.85
N VAL A 14 -3.96 3.06 8.99
CA VAL A 14 -4.28 3.03 7.57
C VAL A 14 -3.50 1.88 6.91
N ARG A 15 -4.21 1.06 6.13
CA ARG A 15 -3.61 0.01 5.30
C ARG A 15 -3.86 0.33 3.84
N ILE A 16 -2.82 0.24 3.03
CA ILE A 16 -2.87 0.50 1.59
C ILE A 16 -3.08 -0.83 0.86
N THR A 17 -4.06 -0.88 -0.03
CA THR A 17 -4.31 -2.06 -0.87
C THR A 17 -3.23 -2.22 -1.94
N THR A 18 -2.87 -3.47 -2.20
CA THR A 18 -2.04 -3.90 -3.33
C THR A 18 -2.88 -4.11 -4.60
N GLY A 19 -4.20 -4.01 -4.52
CA GLY A 19 -5.13 -4.43 -5.57
C GLY A 19 -5.41 -5.94 -5.57
N CYS A 20 -4.76 -6.72 -4.71
CA CYS A 20 -4.97 -8.16 -4.54
C CYS A 20 -5.38 -8.47 -3.09
N GLN A 21 -6.61 -8.95 -2.89
CA GLN A 21 -7.15 -9.24 -1.56
C GLN A 21 -6.31 -10.27 -0.78
N ALA A 22 -5.85 -11.34 -1.45
CA ALA A 22 -5.03 -12.37 -0.79
C ALA A 22 -3.67 -11.84 -0.33
N LEU A 23 -3.09 -10.88 -1.07
CA LEU A 23 -1.84 -10.24 -0.67
C LEU A 23 -2.11 -9.23 0.46
N ASP A 24 -3.18 -8.44 0.38
CA ASP A 24 -3.58 -7.49 1.43
C ASP A 24 -3.78 -8.15 2.80
N ASP A 25 -4.30 -9.39 2.82
CA ASP A 25 -4.50 -10.17 4.05
C ASP A 25 -3.19 -10.71 4.63
N LEU A 26 -2.15 -10.87 3.81
CA LEU A 26 -0.83 -11.34 4.21
C LEU A 26 0.07 -10.20 4.73
N LEU A 27 -0.12 -8.97 4.23
CA LEU A 27 0.79 -7.86 4.50
C LEU A 27 0.67 -7.25 5.90
N GLY A 28 1.82 -6.85 6.44
CA GLY A 28 1.98 -6.30 7.79
C GLY A 28 2.44 -4.84 7.79
N ALA A 29 3.35 -4.51 8.70
CA ALA A 29 3.99 -3.19 8.76
C ALA A 29 5.09 -3.07 7.70
N ILE A 30 6.33 -2.81 8.11
CA ILE A 30 7.49 -2.82 7.20
C ILE A 30 7.53 -4.18 6.51
N THR A 31 7.37 -4.16 5.18
CA THR A 31 7.26 -5.34 4.33
C THR A 31 8.36 -5.28 3.28
N GLU A 32 9.13 -6.36 3.16
CA GLU A 32 10.13 -6.55 2.11
C GLU A 32 9.60 -7.52 1.05
N ALA A 33 9.73 -7.16 -0.23
CA ALA A 33 9.45 -8.05 -1.35
C ALA A 33 10.76 -8.45 -2.04
N SER A 34 11.14 -9.73 -1.95
CA SER A 34 12.37 -10.28 -2.53
C SER A 34 12.06 -11.39 -3.54
N GLY A 35 12.97 -11.60 -4.52
CA GLY A 35 12.80 -12.60 -5.58
C GLY A 35 13.59 -12.25 -6.85
N GLY A 36 13.62 -13.16 -7.83
CA GLY A 36 14.35 -12.98 -9.09
C GLY A 36 13.81 -11.88 -10.00
N PHE A 37 14.53 -11.55 -11.08
CA PHE A 37 14.04 -10.62 -12.10
C PHE A 37 12.64 -11.03 -12.59
N ARG A 38 11.79 -10.03 -12.87
CA ARG A 38 10.41 -10.24 -13.36
C ARG A 38 9.45 -10.96 -12.38
N SER A 39 9.80 -11.06 -11.10
CA SER A 39 8.93 -11.62 -10.05
C SER A 39 7.83 -10.66 -9.54
N GLY A 40 7.68 -9.48 -10.15
CA GLY A 40 6.62 -8.50 -9.80
C GLY A 40 6.96 -7.47 -8.72
N LYS A 41 8.19 -7.44 -8.18
CA LYS A 41 8.62 -6.48 -7.15
C LYS A 41 8.42 -5.02 -7.58
N THR A 42 8.98 -4.64 -8.72
CA THR A 42 8.87 -3.29 -9.28
C THR A 42 7.42 -2.93 -9.57
N GLN A 43 6.64 -3.84 -10.17
CA GLN A 43 5.21 -3.65 -10.44
C GLN A 43 4.40 -3.43 -9.17
N LEU A 44 4.71 -4.14 -8.08
CA LEU A 44 4.08 -3.93 -6.78
C LEU A 44 4.38 -2.52 -6.26
N SER A 45 5.63 -2.06 -6.34
CA SER A 45 6.02 -0.70 -5.94
C SER A 45 5.28 0.38 -6.75
N HIS A 46 5.14 0.21 -8.07
CA HIS A 46 4.32 1.11 -8.91
C HIS A 46 2.85 1.12 -8.50
N THR A 47 2.27 -0.05 -8.23
CA THR A 47 0.88 -0.17 -7.81
C THR A 47 0.64 0.57 -6.49
N LEU A 48 1.53 0.37 -5.52
CA LEU A 48 1.46 1.05 -4.22
C LEU A 48 1.61 2.57 -4.33
N CYS A 49 2.35 3.09 -5.31
CA CYS A 49 2.42 4.52 -5.57
C CYS A 49 1.05 5.12 -5.89
N VAL A 50 0.26 4.41 -6.70
CA VAL A 50 -1.07 4.85 -7.13
C VAL A 50 -2.11 4.58 -6.04
N THR A 51 -2.11 3.38 -5.45
CA THR A 51 -3.10 3.00 -4.43
C THR A 51 -2.91 3.75 -3.11
N THR A 52 -1.73 4.32 -2.83
CA THR A 52 -1.57 5.22 -1.69
C THR A 52 -2.31 6.55 -1.89
N GLN A 53 -2.42 7.03 -3.13
CA GLN A 53 -3.04 8.31 -3.47
C GLN A 53 -4.56 8.24 -3.54
N VAL A 54 -5.12 7.06 -3.83
CA VAL A 54 -6.58 6.91 -3.84
C VAL A 54 -7.13 7.08 -2.43
N GLY A 55 -8.16 7.91 -2.29
CA GLY A 55 -8.76 8.19 -0.99
C GLY A 55 -9.69 7.06 -0.53
N PHE A 56 -9.81 6.91 0.78
CA PHE A 56 -10.91 6.21 1.43
C PHE A 56 -12.16 7.11 1.30
N PHE A 57 -13.17 6.73 0.51
CA PHE A 57 -14.43 7.50 0.22
C PHE A 57 -14.38 8.54 -0.93
N PRO A 58 -15.51 8.81 -1.64
CA PRO A 58 -15.59 8.66 -3.09
C PRO A 58 -15.01 9.86 -3.85
N LYS A 59 -13.94 9.61 -4.61
CA LYS A 59 -13.59 10.46 -5.76
C LYS A 59 -14.31 9.89 -6.97
N VAL A 60 -15.18 10.69 -7.58
CA VAL A 60 -16.14 10.40 -8.67
C VAL A 60 -15.55 9.72 -9.94
N LEU A 61 -14.26 9.39 -9.96
CA LEU A 61 -13.56 8.72 -11.07
C LEU A 61 -12.97 7.35 -10.71
N LEU A 62 -13.14 6.85 -9.47
CA LEU A 62 -12.55 5.59 -9.01
C LEU A 62 -13.61 4.69 -8.35
N PRO A 63 -13.46 3.34 -8.42
CA PRO A 63 -14.36 2.41 -7.74
C PRO A 63 -14.54 2.83 -6.27
N LYS A 64 -15.80 3.03 -5.85
CA LYS A 64 -16.20 3.77 -4.63
C LYS A 64 -15.65 3.26 -3.28
N ASN A 65 -14.81 2.22 -3.26
CA ASN A 65 -14.41 1.48 -2.06
C ASN A 65 -12.91 1.09 -2.01
N MET A 66 -12.01 1.77 -2.74
CA MET A 66 -10.58 1.40 -2.69
C MET A 66 -9.92 1.83 -1.37
N LYS A 67 -9.23 0.89 -0.72
CA LYS A 67 -8.51 1.08 0.56
C LYS A 67 -7.16 1.77 0.31
N GLY A 68 -7.17 3.08 0.06
CA GLY A 68 -5.95 3.87 -0.05
C GLY A 68 -5.72 4.82 1.13
N GLY A 69 -4.65 5.62 1.04
CA GLY A 69 -4.15 6.42 2.17
C GLY A 69 -4.35 7.93 2.04
N ASN A 70 -4.85 8.40 0.89
CA ASN A 70 -4.89 9.84 0.55
C ASN A 70 -3.53 10.54 0.80
N GLY A 71 -2.43 9.83 0.54
CA GLY A 71 -1.07 10.25 0.86
C GLY A 71 -0.22 10.50 -0.38
N LYS A 72 0.93 11.17 -0.19
CA LYS A 72 2.01 11.24 -1.18
C LYS A 72 2.98 10.08 -0.99
N VAL A 73 3.67 9.70 -2.05
CA VAL A 73 4.64 8.60 -2.04
C VAL A 73 6.02 9.12 -2.43
N ALA A 74 7.05 8.66 -1.71
CA ALA A 74 8.44 8.80 -2.10
C ALA A 74 8.90 7.48 -2.73
N TYR A 75 9.31 7.50 -3.99
CA TYR A 75 9.89 6.35 -4.68
C TYR A 75 11.39 6.59 -4.84
N ILE A 76 12.20 5.68 -4.31
CA ILE A 76 13.66 5.72 -4.44
C ILE A 76 14.05 4.57 -5.35
N ASP A 77 14.52 4.90 -6.55
CA ASP A 77 14.93 3.93 -7.55
C ASP A 77 16.47 3.86 -7.61
N THR A 78 17.03 2.69 -7.32
CA THR A 78 18.47 2.46 -7.34
C THR A 78 18.95 1.81 -8.63
N GLU A 79 18.04 1.34 -9.49
CA GLU A 79 18.36 0.52 -10.66
C GLU A 79 17.81 1.09 -11.98
N GLY A 80 17.11 2.22 -11.95
CA GLY A 80 16.52 2.83 -13.16
C GLY A 80 15.36 2.00 -13.71
N THR A 81 14.58 1.38 -12.82
CA THR A 81 13.43 0.54 -13.17
C THR A 81 12.09 1.30 -13.16
N LEU A 82 12.08 2.56 -12.74
CA LEU A 82 10.90 3.41 -12.75
C LEU A 82 10.57 3.89 -14.18
N TYR A 83 9.41 3.47 -14.68
CA TYR A 83 8.82 3.98 -15.93
C TYR A 83 7.48 4.68 -15.59
N PRO A 84 7.38 6.03 -15.72
CA PRO A 84 6.18 6.81 -15.39
C PRO A 84 4.96 6.55 -16.26
#